data_AF-A0A425I261-F1
#
_entry.id   AF-A0A425I261-F1
#
_cell.length_a   1.000
_cell.length_b   1.000
_cell.length_c   1.000
_cell.angle_alpha   90.00
_cell.angle_beta   90.00
_cell.angle_gamma   90.00
#
_symmetry.space_group_name_H-M   'P 1'
#
loop_
_entity.id
_entity.type
_entity.pdbx_description
1 polymer ?
#
loop_
_entity_poly.entity_id
_entity_poly.type
_entity_poly.pdbx_seq_one_letter_code
_entity_poly.pdbx_strand_id
1 'polypeptide(L)'
;MQWPAMRDEMVRFFQSQNAIAFDKISKRHPSASLSSDASSSSSSPSANRGERRATAEEVDREEQGKLSFAEMVVGSTRSACGVLGAGRSSAVDVACKPWERFVRKEDIQRAGYVPCIVEKYGIERRLAIHRDTLEALAFDEQHGHLSYLFQARLFRLRIGNWIEECIPTFVQADPVARRLYFVKFERHVAGKISEVDIPTTMVGLLACPAYQRGYHVELVMPTIRCQCVGAEIPPPFFVDVSRLHYSPPYTAITLQDLQHLLPADGSARFHPSYDAATQEVAWAYEVGSLPDAPLPADYVDPNFVDRKGQKMDVCFRNHFPN
;
A
#
# COMPACT_ATOMS: atom_id res chain seq x y z
N MET A 1 40.87 -9.75 -5.46
CA MET A 1 40.66 -8.42 -6.07
C MET A 1 39.75 -7.64 -5.14
N GLN A 2 40.33 -7.03 -4.11
CA GLN A 2 40.56 -5.58 -3.96
C GLN A 2 39.26 -4.76 -3.75
N TRP A 3 38.82 -4.76 -2.49
CA TRP A 3 37.86 -3.82 -1.86
C TRP A 3 38.03 -2.34 -2.27
N PRO A 4 39.23 -1.82 -2.58
CA PRO A 4 39.37 -0.45 -3.10
C PRO A 4 38.65 -0.22 -4.44
N ALA A 5 38.67 -1.20 -5.37
CA ALA A 5 38.03 -1.05 -6.68
C ALA A 5 36.50 -1.00 -6.58
N MET A 6 35.92 -1.81 -5.67
CA MET A 6 34.48 -1.84 -5.41
C MET A 6 34.00 -0.55 -4.73
N ARG A 7 34.83 0.05 -3.86
CA ARG A 7 34.53 1.35 -3.25
C ARG A 7 34.49 2.46 -4.30
N ASP A 8 35.43 2.47 -5.23
CA ASP A 8 35.46 3.48 -6.29
C ASP A 8 34.30 3.34 -7.27
N GLU A 9 33.85 2.10 -7.55
CA GLU A 9 32.61 1.85 -8.31
C GLU A 9 31.36 2.30 -7.57
N MET A 10 31.24 2.08 -6.26
CA MET A 10 30.11 2.58 -5.47
C MET A 10 30.09 4.10 -5.41
N VAL A 11 31.24 4.76 -5.25
CA VAL A 11 31.32 6.23 -5.25
C VAL A 11 30.93 6.78 -6.63
N ARG A 12 31.38 6.16 -7.73
CA ARG A 12 30.94 6.52 -9.09
C ARG A 12 29.44 6.30 -9.30
N PHE A 13 28.89 5.21 -8.76
CA PHE A 13 27.45 4.93 -8.82
C PHE A 13 26.63 6.02 -8.12
N PHE A 14 27.02 6.40 -6.90
CA PHE A 14 26.34 7.49 -6.17
C PHE A 14 26.51 8.86 -6.85
N GLN A 15 27.66 9.13 -7.46
CA GLN A 15 27.86 10.36 -8.23
C GLN A 15 27.02 10.38 -9.51
N SER A 16 26.82 9.24 -10.17
CA SER A 16 25.97 9.14 -11.37
C SER A 16 24.47 9.32 -11.07
N GLN A 17 24.00 8.85 -9.91
CA GLN A 17 22.63 9.07 -9.41
C GLN A 17 22.38 10.54 -9.08
N ASN A 18 23.37 11.23 -8.49
CA ASN A 18 23.28 12.66 -8.17
C ASN A 18 23.54 13.59 -9.37
N ALA A 19 24.04 13.05 -10.50
CA ALA A 19 24.28 13.78 -11.74
C ALA A 19 23.07 13.81 -12.68
N ILE A 20 21.93 13.22 -12.29
CA ILE A 20 20.65 13.48 -12.96
C ILE A 20 20.38 14.98 -12.78
N ALA A 21 20.53 15.72 -13.88
CA ALA A 21 20.26 17.14 -13.91
C ALA A 21 18.79 17.35 -13.54
N PHE A 22 18.53 17.70 -12.27
CA PHE A 22 17.39 18.51 -11.92
C PHE A 22 17.60 19.84 -12.64
N ASP A 23 17.17 19.92 -13.89
CA ASP A 23 16.90 21.20 -14.51
C ASP A 23 16.04 21.97 -13.52
N LYS A 24 16.57 23.12 -13.11
CA LYS A 24 16.02 23.98 -12.07
C LYS A 24 14.60 24.39 -12.49
N ILE A 25 13.60 23.60 -12.10
CA ILE A 25 12.22 24.06 -12.01
C ILE A 25 12.18 24.94 -10.76
N SER A 26 12.69 26.16 -10.88
CA SER A 26 12.47 27.19 -9.87
C SER A 26 11.02 27.66 -9.99
N LYS A 27 10.09 26.98 -9.32
CA LYS A 27 8.80 27.60 -9.01
C LYS A 27 9.09 28.70 -7.98
N ARG A 28 8.91 29.97 -8.38
CA ARG A 28 8.87 31.08 -7.44
C ARG A 28 7.63 30.88 -6.56
N HIS A 29 7.83 30.74 -5.25
CA HIS A 29 6.76 30.86 -4.26
C HIS A 29 6.12 32.25 -4.38
N PRO A 30 4.79 32.38 -4.48
CA PRO A 30 4.12 33.67 -4.46
C PRO A 30 3.88 34.10 -3.01
N SER A 31 4.94 34.49 -2.31
CA SER A 31 4.82 35.17 -1.00
C SER A 31 6.10 35.93 -0.65
N ALA A 32 6.39 36.99 -1.42
CA ALA A 32 7.15 38.17 -0.96
C ALA A 32 7.28 39.17 -2.13
N SER A 33 6.19 39.87 -2.46
CA SER A 33 6.29 41.08 -3.26
C SER A 33 6.69 42.24 -2.34
N LEU A 34 7.99 42.47 -2.21
CA LEU A 34 8.52 43.77 -1.79
C LEU A 34 9.42 44.31 -2.91
N SER A 35 9.04 45.50 -3.34
CA SER A 35 9.61 46.35 -4.39
C SER A 35 11.12 46.53 -4.32
N SER A 36 11.79 46.43 -5.47
CA SER A 36 12.82 47.41 -5.88
C SER A 36 13.15 47.22 -7.36
N ASP A 37 12.87 48.28 -8.12
CA ASP A 37 13.32 48.45 -9.50
C ASP A 37 14.85 48.54 -9.57
N ALA A 38 15.45 47.84 -10.54
CA ALA A 38 16.66 48.30 -11.20
C ALA A 38 16.78 47.61 -12.57
N SER A 39 16.87 48.45 -13.60
CA SER A 39 17.00 48.15 -15.01
C SER A 39 18.47 47.93 -15.43
N SER A 40 18.63 47.62 -16.73
CA SER A 40 19.87 47.49 -17.54
C SER A 40 20.54 46.10 -17.54
N SER A 41 21.11 45.56 -18.63
CA SER A 41 20.94 45.63 -20.09
C SER A 41 22.10 44.79 -20.68
N SER A 42 21.88 44.14 -21.84
CA SER A 42 22.90 43.62 -22.79
C SER A 42 23.75 42.43 -22.28
N SER A 43 24.26 41.49 -23.07
CA SER A 43 24.54 41.42 -24.50
C SER A 43 24.81 39.95 -24.88
N SER A 44 24.35 39.53 -26.07
CA SER A 44 24.90 38.38 -26.80
C SER A 44 26.17 38.82 -27.54
N PRO A 45 27.09 37.89 -27.88
CA PRO A 45 27.20 37.59 -29.30
C PRO A 45 27.53 36.13 -29.65
N SER A 46 27.06 35.78 -30.84
CA SER A 46 27.28 34.62 -31.70
C SER A 46 28.73 34.49 -32.18
N ALA A 47 29.21 33.27 -32.48
CA ALA A 47 30.12 33.00 -33.61
C ALA A 47 30.34 31.49 -33.91
N ASN A 48 30.14 31.15 -35.19
CA ASN A 48 30.83 30.17 -36.07
C ASN A 48 30.85 28.67 -35.71
N ARG A 49 30.23 27.79 -36.53
CA ARG A 49 30.52 27.37 -37.93
C ARG A 49 31.69 26.36 -38.00
N GLY A 50 31.36 25.13 -38.36
CA GLY A 50 32.32 24.07 -38.66
C GLY A 50 31.63 22.79 -39.13
N GLU A 51 31.19 22.78 -40.39
CA GLU A 51 30.82 21.56 -41.12
C GLU A 51 32.05 20.67 -41.33
N ARG A 52 31.94 19.36 -41.04
CA ARG A 52 32.67 18.32 -41.77
C ARG A 52 31.80 17.07 -41.92
N ARG A 53 31.69 16.63 -43.16
CA ARG A 53 30.97 15.44 -43.66
C ARG A 53 31.99 14.57 -44.39
N ALA A 54 32.08 13.29 -44.03
CA ALA A 54 32.73 12.15 -44.71
C ALA A 54 32.99 11.09 -43.61
N THR A 55 32.76 9.78 -43.73
CA THR A 55 32.45 8.85 -44.83
C THR A 55 31.97 7.55 -44.18
N ALA A 56 31.17 6.77 -44.90
CA ALA A 56 30.74 5.42 -44.54
C ALA A 56 31.85 4.37 -44.82
N GLU A 57 31.65 3.16 -44.27
CA GLU A 57 32.42 1.90 -44.45
C GLU A 57 33.71 1.84 -43.60
N GLU A 58 33.98 0.89 -42.70
CA GLU A 58 33.59 -0.51 -42.47
C GLU A 58 33.69 -0.83 -40.96
N VAL A 59 32.97 -1.86 -40.50
CA VAL A 59 33.44 -2.99 -39.66
C VAL A 59 32.27 -3.53 -38.84
N ASP A 60 31.74 -4.64 -39.34
CA ASP A 60 30.88 -5.59 -38.64
C ASP A 60 31.50 -6.12 -37.34
N ARG A 61 30.59 -6.51 -36.43
CA ARG A 61 30.76 -7.23 -35.16
C ARG A 61 30.92 -6.36 -33.92
N GLU A 62 29.78 -5.97 -33.36
CA GLU A 62 29.54 -6.00 -31.90
C GLU A 62 28.03 -5.81 -31.62
N GLU A 63 27.19 -6.73 -32.10
CA GLU A 63 25.85 -6.92 -31.55
C GLU A 63 25.95 -7.73 -30.25
N GLN A 64 26.38 -7.08 -29.17
CA GLN A 64 26.05 -7.51 -27.81
C GLN A 64 25.12 -6.46 -27.20
N GLY A 65 23.89 -6.89 -26.98
CA GLY A 65 22.74 -6.05 -26.64
C GLY A 65 23.02 -5.12 -25.47
N LYS A 66 22.99 -3.82 -25.76
CA LYS A 66 22.68 -2.81 -24.76
C LYS A 66 21.18 -2.92 -24.47
N LEU A 67 20.85 -3.75 -23.50
CA LEU A 67 19.51 -3.80 -22.95
C LEU A 67 19.08 -2.38 -22.57
N SER A 68 17.89 -1.98 -23.00
CA SER A 68 17.28 -0.70 -22.63
C SER A 68 17.24 -0.59 -21.10
N PHE A 69 17.33 0.63 -20.55
CA PHE A 69 17.11 0.85 -19.12
C PHE A 69 15.76 0.25 -18.64
N ALA A 70 14.76 0.20 -19.53
CA ALA A 70 13.49 -0.49 -19.29
C ALA A 70 13.66 -2.02 -19.14
N GLU A 71 14.57 -2.65 -19.88
CA GLU A 71 14.89 -4.07 -19.73
C GLU A 71 15.76 -4.35 -18.50
N MET A 72 16.60 -3.39 -18.10
CA MET A 72 17.47 -3.52 -16.92
C MET A 72 16.69 -3.42 -15.60
N VAL A 73 15.63 -2.60 -15.56
CA VAL A 73 14.71 -2.49 -14.42
C VAL A 73 13.72 -3.66 -14.35
N VAL A 74 13.49 -4.36 -15.47
CA VAL A 74 12.60 -5.54 -15.54
C VAL A 74 13.38 -6.86 -15.37
N GLY A 75 14.70 -6.87 -15.59
CA GLY A 75 15.52 -8.09 -15.65
C GLY A 75 16.20 -8.53 -14.35
N SER A 76 16.29 -7.70 -13.32
CA SER A 76 16.94 -8.09 -12.05
C SER A 76 15.91 -8.62 -11.06
N THR A 77 15.79 -9.95 -11.02
CA THR A 77 15.15 -10.73 -9.95
C THR A 77 13.76 -10.26 -9.54
N ARG A 78 12.73 -10.82 -10.18
CA ARG A 78 11.39 -11.09 -9.63
C ARG A 78 11.16 -10.43 -8.27
N SER A 79 10.83 -9.14 -8.26
CA SER A 79 10.08 -8.60 -7.15
C SER A 79 8.84 -9.48 -7.03
N ALA A 80 8.54 -9.97 -5.82
CA ALA A 80 7.34 -10.72 -5.50
C ALA A 80 6.04 -9.91 -5.69
N CYS A 81 6.08 -8.83 -6.48
CA CYS A 81 4.96 -8.12 -7.06
C CYS A 81 4.84 -8.53 -8.53
N GLY A 82 4.65 -9.83 -8.76
CA GLY A 82 4.13 -10.28 -10.04
C GLY A 82 2.70 -9.80 -10.10
N VAL A 83 2.33 -9.09 -11.17
CA VAL A 83 0.94 -8.94 -11.63
C VAL A 83 0.24 -10.27 -11.36
N LEU A 84 -0.60 -10.33 -10.33
CA LEU A 84 -1.44 -11.49 -10.06
C LEU A 84 -2.55 -11.43 -11.10
N GLY A 85 -2.19 -11.81 -12.33
CA GLY A 85 -3.15 -12.07 -13.39
C GLY A 85 -4.14 -13.13 -12.94
N ALA A 86 -5.29 -13.13 -13.61
CA ALA A 86 -6.38 -14.08 -13.41
C ALA A 86 -5.87 -15.49 -13.07
N GLY A 87 -6.26 -16.01 -11.91
CA GLY A 87 -6.07 -17.42 -11.55
C GLY A 87 -5.02 -17.77 -10.49
N ARG A 88 -4.53 -16.81 -9.68
CA ARG A 88 -3.78 -17.18 -8.45
C ARG A 88 -4.69 -17.07 -7.22
N SER A 89 -5.25 -18.21 -6.84
CA SER A 89 -5.96 -18.38 -5.56
C SER A 89 -5.04 -17.95 -4.40
N SER A 90 -5.53 -17.03 -3.56
CA SER A 90 -4.83 -16.62 -2.35
C SER A 90 -4.90 -17.67 -1.23
N ALA A 91 -5.48 -18.85 -1.51
CA ALA A 91 -5.75 -19.87 -0.52
C ALA A 91 -4.48 -20.47 0.10
N VAL A 92 -4.49 -20.65 1.42
CA VAL A 92 -3.38 -21.26 2.16
C VAL A 92 -3.87 -22.44 2.98
N ASP A 93 -3.19 -23.57 2.83
CA ASP A 93 -3.43 -24.77 3.62
C ASP A 93 -2.68 -24.70 4.95
N VAL A 94 -3.42 -24.89 6.06
CA VAL A 94 -2.86 -24.86 7.41
C VAL A 94 -3.32 -26.09 8.18
N ALA A 95 -2.36 -26.81 8.79
CA ALA A 95 -2.67 -27.94 9.66
C ALA A 95 -3.11 -27.46 11.05
N CYS A 96 -4.24 -27.98 11.51
CA CYS A 96 -4.87 -27.59 12.76
C CYS A 96 -5.05 -28.78 13.68
N LYS A 97 -4.91 -28.56 14.99
CA LYS A 97 -5.32 -29.51 16.03
C LYS A 97 -6.65 -29.07 16.64
N PRO A 98 -7.52 -30.01 17.06
CA PRO A 98 -8.71 -29.65 17.82
C PRO A 98 -8.30 -29.04 19.16
N TRP A 99 -8.96 -27.97 19.57
CA TRP A 99 -8.81 -27.43 20.92
C TRP A 99 -9.65 -28.27 21.87
N GLU A 100 -8.98 -28.99 22.77
CA GLU A 100 -9.61 -29.83 23.79
C GLU A 100 -10.46 -29.03 24.77
N ARG A 101 -11.53 -29.67 25.28
CA ARG A 101 -12.41 -29.07 26.27
C ARG A 101 -11.64 -28.77 27.56
N PHE A 102 -11.97 -27.64 28.19
CA PHE A 102 -11.41 -27.17 29.47
C PHE A 102 -9.94 -26.72 29.46
N VAL A 103 -9.26 -26.73 28.33
CA VAL A 103 -7.92 -26.15 28.20
C VAL A 103 -8.01 -24.63 28.07
N ARG A 104 -7.23 -23.89 28.87
CA ARG A 104 -7.19 -22.42 28.83
C ARG A 104 -6.38 -21.92 27.63
N LYS A 105 -6.68 -20.70 27.17
CA LYS A 105 -5.98 -20.09 26.03
C LYS A 105 -4.49 -19.93 26.29
N GLU A 106 -4.12 -19.59 27.52
CA GLU A 106 -2.74 -19.34 27.93
C GLU A 106 -1.90 -20.63 27.86
N ASP A 107 -2.49 -21.78 28.20
CA ASP A 107 -1.79 -23.07 28.16
C ASP A 107 -1.49 -23.51 26.71
N ILE A 108 -2.42 -23.24 25.79
CA ILE A 108 -2.24 -23.47 24.34
C ILE A 108 -1.13 -22.58 23.78
N GLN A 109 -1.12 -21.31 24.19
CA GLN A 109 -0.07 -20.37 23.81
C GLN A 109 1.29 -20.80 24.36
N ARG A 110 1.37 -21.28 25.60
CA ARG A 110 2.63 -21.82 26.16
C ARG A 110 3.11 -23.05 25.40
N ALA A 111 2.20 -23.87 24.88
CA ALA A 111 2.51 -25.03 24.05
C ALA A 111 2.94 -24.70 22.61
N GLY A 112 3.04 -23.42 22.24
CA GLY A 112 3.46 -22.99 20.90
C GLY A 112 2.35 -22.97 19.86
N TYR A 113 1.08 -22.98 20.29
CA TYR A 113 -0.07 -22.92 19.41
C TYR A 113 -0.85 -21.61 19.59
N VAL A 114 -1.54 -21.18 18.53
CA VAL A 114 -2.48 -20.05 18.54
C VAL A 114 -3.90 -20.63 18.61
N PRO A 115 -4.68 -20.28 19.64
CA PRO A 115 -6.08 -20.70 19.74
C PRO A 115 -6.94 -19.97 18.69
N CYS A 116 -7.82 -20.72 18.05
CA CYS A 116 -8.69 -20.24 16.99
C CYS A 116 -10.13 -20.73 17.16
N ILE A 117 -11.10 -19.95 16.68
CA ILE A 117 -12.53 -20.32 16.65
C ILE A 117 -13.05 -20.12 15.23
N VAL A 118 -13.78 -21.11 14.72
CA VAL A 118 -14.48 -21.07 13.42
C VAL A 118 -15.98 -21.00 13.67
N GLU A 119 -16.66 -20.01 13.08
CA GLU A 119 -18.10 -19.76 13.28
C GLU A 119 -18.86 -19.42 11.96
N LYS A 120 -20.04 -18.80 12.10
CA LYS A 120 -20.99 -18.37 11.05
C LYS A 120 -21.83 -19.47 10.42
N TYR A 121 -21.24 -20.36 9.62
CA TYR A 121 -22.02 -21.36 8.88
C TYR A 121 -21.80 -22.77 9.41
N GLY A 122 -22.70 -23.28 10.26
CA GLY A 122 -22.63 -24.63 10.81
C GLY A 122 -22.15 -24.66 12.25
N ILE A 123 -21.56 -25.78 12.68
CA ILE A 123 -21.14 -25.96 14.08
C ILE A 123 -19.87 -25.14 14.35
N GLU A 124 -19.86 -24.43 15.48
CA GLU A 124 -18.68 -23.73 16.00
C GLU A 124 -17.58 -24.75 16.31
N ARG A 125 -16.38 -24.51 15.78
CA ARG A 125 -15.22 -25.35 16.07
C ARG A 125 -14.12 -24.56 16.72
N ARG A 126 -13.52 -25.17 17.74
CA ARG A 126 -12.36 -24.63 18.44
C ARG A 126 -11.13 -25.39 17.99
N LEU A 127 -10.13 -24.66 17.51
CA LEU A 127 -8.93 -25.20 16.88
C LEU A 127 -7.69 -24.54 17.50
N ALA A 128 -6.55 -25.19 17.29
CA ALA A 128 -5.23 -24.69 17.66
C ALA A 128 -4.30 -24.86 16.46
N ILE A 129 -3.66 -23.76 16.05
CA ILE A 129 -2.76 -23.70 14.88
C ILE A 129 -1.33 -23.51 15.37
N HIS A 130 -0.35 -24.12 14.71
CA HIS A 130 1.05 -23.91 15.09
C HIS A 130 1.44 -22.43 14.92
N ARG A 131 2.06 -21.86 15.95
CA ARG A 131 2.38 -20.42 15.99
C ARG A 131 3.23 -20.00 14.80
N ASP A 132 4.36 -20.67 14.58
CA ASP A 132 5.34 -20.27 13.57
C ASP A 132 4.74 -20.24 12.15
N THR A 133 3.82 -21.16 11.86
CA THR A 133 3.14 -21.22 10.56
C THR A 133 2.21 -20.03 10.37
N LEU A 134 1.48 -19.65 11.42
CA LEU A 134 0.51 -18.56 11.34
C LEU A 134 1.20 -17.19 11.38
N GLU A 135 2.22 -17.03 12.22
CA GLU A 135 3.00 -15.78 12.33
C GLU A 135 3.79 -15.49 11.06
N ALA A 136 4.35 -16.51 10.40
CA ALA A 136 5.01 -16.34 9.10
C ALA A 136 4.05 -15.85 7.99
N LEU A 137 2.76 -16.17 8.09
CA LEU A 137 1.73 -15.72 7.15
C LEU A 137 1.17 -14.35 7.53
N ALA A 138 1.18 -14.00 8.81
CA ALA A 138 0.60 -12.78 9.35
C ALA A 138 1.57 -11.59 9.31
N PHE A 139 2.87 -11.85 9.49
CA PHE A 139 3.95 -10.87 9.46
C PHE A 139 4.91 -11.20 8.32
N ASP A 140 4.42 -11.09 7.10
CA ASP A 140 5.19 -11.32 5.86
C ASP A 140 6.29 -10.27 5.64
N GLU A 141 6.07 -9.05 6.10
CA GLU A 141 7.04 -7.95 6.03
C GLU A 141 8.03 -7.94 7.21
N GLN A 142 9.32 -7.71 6.91
CA GLN A 142 10.42 -7.74 7.90
C GLN A 142 10.25 -6.75 9.05
N HIS A 143 9.57 -5.62 8.82
CA HIS A 143 9.22 -4.62 9.82
C HIS A 143 7.73 -4.33 9.87
N GLY A 144 6.92 -5.20 9.26
CA GLY A 144 5.51 -4.94 9.07
C GLY A 144 4.66 -5.17 10.31
N HIS A 145 3.53 -4.49 10.31
CA HIS A 145 2.40 -4.79 11.18
C HIS A 145 1.67 -6.04 10.69
N LEU A 146 0.53 -6.38 11.31
CA LEU A 146 -0.33 -7.43 10.80
C LEU A 146 -0.72 -7.13 9.35
N SER A 147 -0.35 -8.02 8.43
CA SER A 147 -0.57 -7.81 7.00
C SER A 147 -2.06 -7.81 6.65
N TYR A 148 -2.52 -6.84 5.85
CA TYR A 148 -3.87 -6.87 5.29
C TYR A 148 -4.10 -8.10 4.39
N LEU A 149 -3.03 -8.64 3.80
CA LEU A 149 -3.10 -9.89 3.03
C LEU A 149 -3.50 -11.07 3.92
N PHE A 150 -3.10 -11.07 5.19
CA PHE A 150 -3.53 -12.09 6.14
C PHE A 150 -5.05 -12.04 6.33
N GLN A 151 -5.63 -10.84 6.45
CA GLN A 151 -7.07 -10.66 6.65
C GLN A 151 -7.91 -11.05 5.42
N ALA A 152 -7.40 -10.81 4.22
CA ALA A 152 -8.10 -11.12 2.98
C ALA A 152 -7.93 -12.55 2.46
N ARG A 153 -7.17 -13.39 3.17
CA ARG A 153 -6.77 -14.72 2.69
C ARG A 153 -7.81 -15.78 2.96
N LEU A 154 -7.97 -16.71 2.02
CA LEU A 154 -8.74 -17.93 2.26
C LEU A 154 -7.86 -18.97 2.99
N PHE A 155 -8.25 -19.38 4.19
CA PHE A 155 -7.57 -20.42 4.95
C PHE A 155 -8.27 -21.76 4.77
N ARG A 156 -7.52 -22.76 4.30
CA ARG A 156 -7.93 -24.17 4.27
C ARG A 156 -7.42 -24.85 5.53
N LEU A 157 -8.24 -24.84 6.58
CA LEU A 157 -7.92 -25.42 7.87
C LEU A 157 -8.10 -26.93 7.81
N ARG A 158 -7.00 -27.68 7.90
CA ARG A 158 -7.00 -29.15 7.86
C ARG A 158 -7.11 -29.72 9.28
N ILE A 159 -8.20 -30.43 9.56
CA ILE A 159 -8.50 -31.05 10.85
C ILE A 159 -8.59 -32.56 10.64
N GLY A 160 -7.47 -33.26 10.77
CA GLY A 160 -7.38 -34.67 10.39
C GLY A 160 -7.72 -34.85 8.90
N ASN A 161 -8.86 -35.49 8.61
CA ASN A 161 -9.31 -35.76 7.24
C ASN A 161 -10.26 -34.69 6.67
N TRP A 162 -10.59 -33.66 7.44
CA TRP A 162 -11.57 -32.64 7.06
C TRP A 162 -10.84 -31.36 6.68
N ILE A 163 -11.32 -30.68 5.64
CA ILE A 163 -10.82 -29.37 5.22
C ILE A 163 -11.96 -28.38 5.36
N GLU A 164 -11.76 -27.33 6.13
CA GLU A 164 -12.70 -26.21 6.23
C GLU A 164 -12.09 -24.97 5.60
N GLU A 165 -12.82 -24.35 4.68
CA GLU A 165 -12.45 -23.07 4.06
C GLU A 165 -12.97 -21.93 4.93
N CYS A 166 -12.09 -21.02 5.33
CA CYS A 166 -12.38 -19.99 6.33
C CYS A 166 -11.69 -18.67 6.01
N ILE A 167 -12.28 -17.57 6.49
CA ILE A 167 -11.75 -16.21 6.36
C ILE A 167 -11.52 -15.65 7.76
N PRO A 168 -10.36 -15.06 8.06
CA PRO A 168 -10.11 -14.44 9.36
C PRO A 168 -10.90 -13.14 9.47
N THR A 169 -11.69 -13.00 10.54
CA THR A 169 -12.51 -11.81 10.79
C THR A 169 -12.06 -11.00 11.99
N PHE A 170 -11.41 -11.65 12.95
CA PHE A 170 -10.87 -10.96 14.12
C PHE A 170 -9.53 -11.57 14.50
N VAL A 171 -8.55 -10.70 14.73
CA VAL A 171 -7.19 -11.10 15.09
C VAL A 171 -6.77 -10.30 16.32
N GLN A 172 -6.40 -11.02 17.38
CA GLN A 172 -5.77 -10.43 18.56
C GLN A 172 -4.26 -10.64 18.42
N ALA A 173 -3.53 -9.56 18.18
CA ALA A 173 -2.09 -9.58 17.96
C ALA A 173 -1.38 -8.53 18.81
N ASP A 174 -0.12 -8.82 19.16
CA ASP A 174 0.85 -7.84 19.63
C ASP A 174 1.68 -7.35 18.43
N PRO A 175 1.52 -6.09 17.98
CA PRO A 175 2.26 -5.58 16.84
C PRO A 175 3.74 -5.35 17.14
N VAL A 176 4.12 -5.15 18.41
CA VAL A 176 5.51 -4.88 18.80
C VAL A 176 6.26 -6.19 18.95
N ALA A 177 5.68 -7.14 19.69
CA ALA A 177 6.28 -8.46 19.89
C ALA A 177 6.09 -9.39 18.68
N ARG A 178 5.26 -8.99 17.70
CA ARG A 178 4.86 -9.79 16.52
C ARG A 178 4.30 -11.15 16.89
N ARG A 179 3.34 -11.15 17.81
CA ARG A 179 2.73 -12.37 18.33
C ARG A 179 1.25 -12.40 18.08
N LEU A 180 0.75 -13.57 17.68
CA LEU A 180 -0.68 -13.81 17.58
C LEU A 180 -1.19 -14.50 18.85
N TYR A 181 -2.14 -13.87 19.52
CA TYR A 181 -2.77 -14.42 20.72
C TYR A 181 -4.03 -15.22 20.40
N PHE A 182 -4.81 -14.78 19.43
CA PHE A 182 -6.09 -15.40 19.09
C PHE A 182 -6.53 -15.01 17.69
N VAL A 183 -7.15 -15.94 16.96
CA VAL A 183 -7.76 -15.67 15.65
C VAL A 183 -9.17 -16.22 15.58
N LYS A 184 -10.10 -15.39 15.14
CA LYS A 184 -11.48 -15.77 14.81
C LYS A 184 -11.59 -15.92 13.30
N PHE A 185 -12.20 -17.00 12.89
CA PHE A 185 -12.46 -17.36 11.52
C PHE A 185 -13.96 -17.47 11.28
N GLU A 186 -14.42 -16.96 10.15
CA GLU A 186 -15.74 -17.25 9.60
C GLU A 186 -15.62 -18.31 8.51
N ARG A 187 -16.48 -19.32 8.56
CA ARG A 187 -16.50 -20.35 7.52
C ARG A 187 -16.95 -19.73 6.19
N HIS A 188 -16.20 -19.98 5.13
CA HIS A 188 -16.55 -19.60 3.76
C HIS A 188 -17.21 -20.81 3.08
N VAL A 189 -18.36 -20.59 2.43
CA VAL A 189 -19.09 -21.64 1.72
C VAL A 189 -19.56 -21.06 0.40
N ALA A 190 -19.17 -21.68 -0.71
CA ALA A 190 -19.60 -21.28 -2.04
C ALA A 190 -21.14 -21.20 -2.13
N GLY A 191 -21.66 -20.12 -2.71
CA GLY A 191 -23.08 -19.83 -2.79
C GLY A 191 -23.65 -19.06 -1.57
N LYS A 192 -22.87 -18.87 -0.50
CA LYS A 192 -23.23 -17.99 0.62
C LYS A 192 -22.36 -16.74 0.62
N ILE A 193 -22.95 -15.60 1.01
CA ILE A 193 -22.26 -14.32 1.03
C ILE A 193 -21.26 -14.29 2.19
N SER A 194 -19.98 -14.11 1.83
CA SER A 194 -18.91 -13.82 2.78
C SER A 194 -18.39 -12.40 2.55
N GLU A 195 -18.06 -11.70 3.61
CA GLU A 195 -17.55 -10.33 3.53
C GLU A 195 -16.05 -10.35 3.80
N VAL A 196 -15.28 -9.69 2.94
CA VAL A 196 -13.81 -9.68 3.00
C VAL A 196 -13.30 -8.28 2.73
N ASP A 197 -12.39 -7.80 3.56
CA ASP A 197 -11.64 -6.57 3.35
C ASP A 197 -10.43 -6.88 2.44
N ILE A 198 -10.51 -6.55 1.14
CA ILE A 198 -9.45 -6.85 0.18
C ILE A 198 -8.43 -5.70 0.15
N PRO A 199 -7.13 -5.96 0.36
CA PRO A 199 -6.12 -4.91 0.33
C PRO A 199 -5.93 -4.32 -1.05
N THR A 200 -5.64 -3.03 -1.06
CA THR A 200 -5.26 -2.28 -2.25
C THR A 200 -3.78 -1.98 -2.23
N THR A 201 -3.16 -1.90 -3.40
CA THR A 201 -1.76 -1.53 -3.55
C THR A 201 -1.62 -0.64 -4.75
N MET A 202 -0.95 0.50 -4.56
CA MET A 202 -0.70 1.46 -5.64
C MET A 202 0.43 0.94 -6.55
N VAL A 203 0.20 0.94 -7.86
CA VAL A 203 1.17 0.52 -8.88
C VAL A 203 1.35 1.62 -9.92
N GLY A 204 2.55 1.77 -10.47
CA GLY A 204 2.81 2.75 -11.53
C GLY A 204 3.10 4.17 -11.04
N LEU A 205 3.41 4.36 -9.75
CA LEU A 205 3.69 5.67 -9.15
C LEU A 205 4.83 6.42 -9.88
N LEU A 206 5.93 5.75 -10.23
CA LEU A 206 7.05 6.39 -10.94
C LEU A 206 6.71 6.84 -12.36
N ALA A 207 5.71 6.21 -12.98
CA ALA A 207 5.21 6.58 -14.31
C ALA A 207 4.09 7.63 -14.26
N CYS A 208 3.55 7.93 -13.08
CA CYS A 208 2.42 8.82 -12.89
C CYS A 208 2.77 10.28 -13.28
N PRO A 209 2.03 10.90 -14.23
CA PRO A 209 2.23 12.29 -14.63
C PRO A 209 2.07 13.30 -13.50
N ALA A 210 1.14 13.07 -12.58
CA ALA A 210 0.96 13.92 -11.40
C ALA A 210 2.21 13.88 -10.51
N TYR A 211 2.70 12.68 -10.22
CA TYR A 211 3.89 12.48 -9.39
C TYR A 211 5.14 13.11 -10.00
N GLN A 212 5.37 12.90 -11.31
CA GLN A 212 6.50 13.50 -12.04
C GLN A 212 6.49 15.03 -12.06
N ARG A 213 5.30 15.66 -11.94
CA ARG A 213 5.14 17.13 -11.87
C ARG A 213 5.27 17.68 -10.44
N GLY A 214 5.53 16.82 -9.46
CA GLY A 214 5.70 17.19 -8.05
C GLY A 214 4.39 17.28 -7.26
N TYR A 215 3.28 16.72 -7.78
CA TYR A 215 2.05 16.57 -7.01
C TYR A 215 2.10 15.32 -6.12
N HIS A 216 1.31 15.32 -5.05
CA HIS A 216 1.21 14.18 -4.16
C HIS A 216 0.17 13.20 -4.69
N VAL A 217 0.52 11.91 -4.66
CA VAL A 217 -0.38 10.80 -4.99
C VAL A 217 -0.53 9.94 -3.74
N GLU A 218 -1.76 9.73 -3.30
CA GLU A 218 -2.06 9.07 -2.04
C GLU A 218 -3.10 7.97 -2.22
N LEU A 219 -2.91 6.86 -1.52
CA LEU A 219 -3.88 5.77 -1.44
C LEU A 219 -4.74 5.99 -0.19
N VAL A 220 -5.98 6.37 -0.40
CA VAL A 220 -6.92 6.80 0.65
C VAL A 220 -7.64 5.59 1.25
N MET A 221 -7.87 4.58 0.42
CA MET A 221 -8.61 3.39 0.79
C MET A 221 -7.67 2.18 0.72
N PRO A 222 -6.97 1.83 1.83
CA PRO A 222 -6.00 0.73 1.86
C PRO A 222 -6.65 -0.66 1.80
N THR A 223 -7.94 -0.75 2.12
CA THR A 223 -8.75 -1.97 1.98
C THR A 223 -10.13 -1.65 1.44
N ILE A 224 -10.66 -2.53 0.58
CA ILE A 224 -11.99 -2.41 -0.02
C ILE A 224 -12.84 -3.60 0.40
N ARG A 225 -13.98 -3.35 1.07
CA ARG A 225 -14.95 -4.41 1.40
C ARG A 225 -15.59 -4.98 0.16
N CYS A 226 -15.53 -6.29 0.04
CA CYS A 226 -16.16 -7.06 -1.03
C CYS A 226 -17.08 -8.12 -0.45
N GLN A 227 -18.21 -8.35 -1.11
CA GLN A 227 -19.06 -9.51 -0.90
C GLN A 227 -18.67 -10.59 -1.91
N CYS A 228 -18.24 -11.74 -1.40
CA CYS A 228 -17.81 -12.89 -2.17
C CYS A 228 -18.83 -14.02 -2.01
N VAL A 229 -19.32 -14.55 -3.13
CA VAL A 229 -20.25 -15.69 -3.22
C VAL A 229 -19.60 -16.89 -3.91
N GLY A 230 -18.63 -16.64 -4.79
CA GLY A 230 -17.83 -17.69 -5.43
C GLY A 230 -16.97 -18.46 -4.44
N ALA A 231 -16.36 -19.55 -4.91
CA ALA A 231 -15.48 -20.39 -4.10
C ALA A 231 -14.12 -19.74 -3.81
N GLU A 232 -13.71 -18.78 -4.62
CA GLU A 232 -12.44 -18.08 -4.48
C GLU A 232 -12.67 -16.61 -4.09
N ILE A 233 -11.80 -16.11 -3.23
CA ILE A 233 -11.75 -14.69 -2.86
C ILE A 233 -10.90 -13.97 -3.92
N PRO A 234 -11.31 -12.77 -4.38
CA PRO A 234 -10.51 -12.00 -5.32
C PRO A 234 -9.10 -11.71 -4.77
N PRO A 235 -8.08 -11.65 -5.65
CA PRO A 235 -6.75 -11.26 -5.24
C PRO A 235 -6.72 -9.78 -4.79
N PRO A 236 -5.62 -9.35 -4.13
CA PRO A 236 -5.39 -7.94 -3.82
C PRO A 236 -5.55 -7.04 -5.04
N PHE A 237 -6.12 -5.85 -4.83
CA PHE A 237 -6.38 -4.91 -5.92
C PHE A 237 -5.15 -4.04 -6.18
N PHE A 238 -4.64 -4.09 -7.41
CA PHE A 238 -3.58 -3.19 -7.86
C PHE A 238 -4.19 -1.96 -8.52
N VAL A 239 -4.08 -0.82 -7.84
CA VAL A 239 -4.59 0.47 -8.32
C VAL A 239 -3.50 1.10 -9.20
N ASP A 240 -3.72 1.07 -10.51
CA ASP A 240 -2.81 1.67 -11.48
C ASP A 240 -2.96 3.20 -11.52
N VAL A 241 -1.94 3.90 -11.04
CA VAL A 241 -1.87 5.38 -11.06
C VAL A 241 -1.02 5.91 -12.21
N SER A 242 -0.53 5.05 -13.12
CA SER A 242 0.41 5.43 -14.19
C SER A 242 -0.15 6.48 -15.16
N ARG A 243 -1.47 6.63 -15.25
CA ARG A 243 -2.15 7.61 -16.11
C ARG A 243 -2.83 8.73 -15.33
N LEU A 244 -2.59 8.81 -14.02
CA LEU A 244 -3.24 9.79 -13.17
C LEU A 244 -2.66 11.18 -13.42
N HIS A 245 -3.47 12.04 -13.99
CA HIS A 245 -3.16 13.46 -14.17
C HIS A 245 -3.75 14.27 -13.02
N TYR A 246 -3.07 15.35 -12.66
CA TYR A 246 -3.61 16.33 -11.73
C TYR A 246 -4.48 17.34 -12.48
N SER A 247 -5.71 17.55 -11.98
CA SER A 247 -6.60 18.65 -12.31
C SER A 247 -7.05 19.34 -11.02
N PRO A 248 -7.01 20.68 -10.93
CA PRO A 248 -7.53 21.39 -9.77
C PRO A 248 -9.02 21.09 -9.53
N PRO A 249 -9.48 20.92 -8.28
CA PRO A 249 -8.71 21.02 -7.03
C PRO A 249 -7.85 19.79 -6.72
N TYR A 250 -8.32 18.60 -7.12
CA TYR A 250 -7.60 17.32 -7.10
C TYR A 250 -8.25 16.36 -8.12
N THR A 251 -7.60 15.24 -8.40
CA THR A 251 -8.14 14.16 -9.23
C THR A 251 -8.17 12.87 -8.42
N ALA A 252 -9.22 12.08 -8.59
CA ALA A 252 -9.39 10.82 -7.86
C ALA A 252 -9.60 9.64 -8.82
N ILE A 253 -9.16 8.46 -8.39
CA ILE A 253 -9.58 7.16 -8.93
C ILE A 253 -10.72 6.66 -8.04
N THR A 254 -11.85 6.33 -8.64
CA THR A 254 -13.06 5.88 -7.94
C THR A 254 -13.16 4.36 -7.92
N LEU A 255 -14.06 3.81 -7.09
CA LEU A 255 -14.39 2.37 -7.12
C LEU A 255 -14.93 1.92 -8.48
N GLN A 256 -15.66 2.79 -9.19
CA GLN A 256 -16.14 2.50 -10.54
C GLN A 256 -14.99 2.20 -11.51
N ASP A 257 -13.89 2.94 -11.40
CA ASP A 257 -12.70 2.73 -12.24
C ASP A 257 -12.04 1.36 -11.96
N LEU A 258 -12.22 0.81 -10.76
CA LEU A 258 -11.68 -0.49 -10.35
C LEU A 258 -12.62 -1.67 -10.64
N GLN A 259 -13.81 -1.44 -11.20
CA GLN A 259 -14.79 -2.51 -11.41
C GLN A 259 -14.28 -3.63 -12.33
N HIS A 260 -13.36 -3.30 -13.24
CA HIS A 260 -12.70 -4.26 -14.13
C HIS A 260 -11.77 -5.26 -13.39
N LEU A 261 -11.38 -4.97 -12.14
CA LEU A 261 -10.58 -5.88 -11.31
C LEU A 261 -11.43 -6.98 -10.65
N LEU A 262 -12.75 -6.81 -10.61
CA LEU A 262 -13.67 -7.82 -10.11
C LEU A 262 -13.96 -8.89 -11.18
N PRO A 263 -14.22 -10.15 -10.78
CA PRO A 263 -14.63 -11.20 -11.71
C PRO A 263 -15.94 -10.84 -12.45
N ALA A 264 -15.95 -11.02 -13.78
CA ALA A 264 -17.13 -10.76 -14.61
C ALA A 264 -18.31 -11.70 -14.30
N ASP A 265 -18.04 -12.86 -13.72
CA ASP A 265 -19.04 -13.90 -13.40
C ASP A 265 -19.97 -13.50 -12.23
N GLY A 266 -19.73 -12.36 -11.58
CA GLY A 266 -20.50 -11.91 -10.42
C GLY A 266 -20.19 -12.68 -9.13
N SER A 267 -19.12 -13.48 -9.13
CA SER A 267 -18.66 -14.25 -7.97
C SER A 267 -18.20 -13.38 -6.81
N ALA A 268 -17.77 -12.14 -7.08
CA ALA A 268 -17.48 -11.11 -6.09
C ALA A 268 -17.95 -9.75 -6.58
N ARG A 269 -18.36 -8.90 -5.63
CA ARG A 269 -18.78 -7.52 -5.87
C ARG A 269 -18.34 -6.60 -4.74
N PHE A 270 -18.22 -5.31 -5.00
CA PHE A 270 -18.04 -4.32 -3.94
C PHE A 270 -19.20 -4.37 -2.95
N HIS A 271 -18.91 -4.06 -1.69
CA HIS A 271 -19.92 -4.05 -0.64
C HIS A 271 -21.01 -2.99 -0.93
N PRO A 272 -22.31 -3.32 -0.75
CA PRO A 272 -23.41 -2.43 -1.13
C PRO A 272 -23.51 -1.13 -0.31
N SER A 273 -22.74 -1.01 0.77
CA SER A 273 -22.63 0.26 1.51
C SER A 273 -21.84 1.32 0.75
N TYR A 274 -21.06 0.93 -0.25
CA TYR A 274 -20.30 1.88 -1.06
C TYR A 274 -21.13 2.36 -2.24
N ASP A 275 -20.97 3.65 -2.55
CA ASP A 275 -21.38 4.19 -3.84
C ASP A 275 -20.17 4.19 -4.77
N ALA A 276 -20.22 3.35 -5.81
CA ALA A 276 -19.08 3.12 -6.68
C ALA A 276 -18.64 4.38 -7.44
N ALA A 277 -19.57 5.29 -7.73
CA ALA A 277 -19.30 6.50 -8.50
C ALA A 277 -18.63 7.61 -7.67
N THR A 278 -18.83 7.62 -6.35
CA THR A 278 -18.36 8.69 -5.46
C THR A 278 -17.26 8.23 -4.51
N GLN A 279 -17.12 6.92 -4.27
CA GLN A 279 -16.11 6.41 -3.36
C GLN A 279 -14.72 6.46 -4.02
N GLU A 280 -13.86 7.29 -3.45
CA GLU A 280 -12.51 7.54 -3.95
C GLU A 280 -11.50 6.61 -3.28
N VAL A 281 -10.58 6.05 -4.08
CA VAL A 281 -9.59 5.06 -3.66
C VAL A 281 -8.20 5.66 -3.61
N ALA A 282 -7.84 6.48 -4.59
CA ALA A 282 -6.56 7.15 -4.66
C ALA A 282 -6.73 8.58 -5.19
N TRP A 283 -5.90 9.50 -4.71
CA TRP A 283 -5.93 10.91 -5.06
C TRP A 283 -4.63 11.38 -5.69
N ALA A 284 -4.72 12.42 -6.51
CA ALA A 284 -3.62 13.28 -6.91
C ALA A 284 -3.97 14.73 -6.56
N TYR A 285 -3.18 15.38 -5.70
CA TYR A 285 -3.46 16.73 -5.20
C TYR A 285 -2.19 17.58 -5.05
N GLU A 286 -2.38 18.90 -4.93
CA GLU A 286 -1.31 19.84 -4.58
C GLU A 286 -1.25 20.04 -3.07
N VAL A 287 -0.03 20.02 -2.51
CA VAL A 287 0.16 20.13 -1.06
C VAL A 287 -0.36 21.46 -0.56
N GLY A 288 -1.24 21.42 0.45
CA GLY A 288 -1.85 22.62 1.03
C GLY A 288 -2.95 23.24 0.17
N SER A 289 -3.35 22.61 -0.94
CA SER A 289 -4.50 23.06 -1.75
C SER A 289 -5.81 22.36 -1.38
N LEU A 290 -5.75 21.27 -0.62
CA LEU A 290 -6.95 20.58 -0.17
C LEU A 290 -7.65 21.45 0.88
N PRO A 291 -8.95 21.75 0.70
CA PRO A 291 -9.70 22.49 1.68
C PRO A 291 -9.86 21.64 2.94
N ASP A 292 -9.34 22.13 4.07
CA ASP A 292 -9.66 21.54 5.36
C ASP A 292 -11.18 21.60 5.56
N ALA A 293 -11.81 20.45 5.80
CA ALA A 293 -13.22 20.43 6.16
C ALA A 293 -13.38 21.29 7.43
N PRO A 294 -14.28 22.29 7.44
CA PRO A 294 -14.47 23.10 8.63
C PRO A 294 -14.90 22.19 9.77
N LEU A 295 -14.22 22.34 10.91
CA LEU A 295 -14.61 21.64 12.12
C LEU A 295 -16.10 21.92 12.38
N PRO A 296 -16.88 20.92 12.84
CA PRO A 296 -18.26 21.15 13.24
C PRO A 296 -18.35 22.34 14.20
N ALA A 297 -19.38 23.18 14.07
CA ALA A 297 -19.51 24.40 14.88
C ALA A 297 -19.57 24.12 16.40
N ASP A 298 -19.96 22.90 16.76
CA ASP A 298 -20.05 22.32 18.09
C ASP A 298 -18.82 21.51 18.50
N TYR A 299 -17.81 21.38 17.64
CA TYR A 299 -16.59 20.66 17.97
C TYR A 299 -15.83 21.35 19.11
N VAL A 300 -15.61 20.58 20.17
CA VAL A 300 -14.76 20.96 21.29
C VAL A 300 -13.63 19.96 21.32
N ASP A 301 -12.39 20.43 21.13
CA ASP A 301 -11.23 19.56 21.23
C ASP A 301 -11.20 18.92 22.64
N PRO A 302 -11.23 17.57 22.73
CA PRO A 302 -11.22 16.84 23.99
C PRO A 302 -10.03 17.19 24.90
N ASN A 303 -8.92 17.67 24.33
CA ASN A 303 -7.76 18.10 25.09
C ASN A 303 -8.02 19.36 25.93
N PHE A 304 -9.06 20.13 25.59
CA PHE A 304 -9.50 21.32 26.33
C PHE A 304 -10.77 21.06 27.14
N VAL A 305 -11.03 19.81 27.51
CA VAL A 305 -12.14 19.43 28.39
C VAL A 305 -11.56 18.86 29.68
N ASP A 306 -11.91 19.47 30.83
CA ASP A 306 -11.51 18.96 32.15
C ASP A 306 -12.20 17.61 32.42
N ARG A 307 -11.72 16.85 33.40
CA ARG A 307 -12.30 15.56 33.86
C ARG A 307 -13.78 15.65 34.24
N LYS A 308 -14.31 16.85 34.46
CA LYS A 308 -15.72 17.15 34.76
C LYS A 308 -16.56 17.49 33.53
N GLY A 309 -16.01 17.39 32.31
CA GLY A 309 -16.72 17.69 31.06
C GLY A 309 -16.87 19.19 30.77
N GLN A 310 -16.15 20.06 31.49
CA GLN A 310 -16.19 21.51 31.30
C GLN A 310 -15.03 21.96 30.42
N LYS A 311 -15.25 22.97 29.56
CA LYS A 311 -14.16 23.56 28.77
C LYS A 311 -13.11 24.16 29.71
N MET A 312 -11.86 23.73 29.55
CA MET A 312 -10.73 24.31 30.26
C MET A 312 -10.53 25.74 29.78
N ASP A 313 -10.55 26.69 30.71
CA ASP A 313 -10.28 28.08 30.41
C ASP A 313 -8.75 28.25 30.26
N VAL A 314 -8.27 28.10 29.02
CA VAL A 314 -6.83 28.22 28.68
C VAL A 314 -6.43 29.70 28.63
N CYS A 315 -6.67 30.41 29.72
CA CYS A 315 -6.08 31.73 29.92
C CYS A 315 -4.60 31.53 30.29
N PHE A 316 -3.69 32.12 29.50
CA PHE A 316 -2.27 32.17 29.82
C PHE A 316 -2.09 32.89 31.17
N ARG A 317 -1.93 32.13 32.26
CA ARG A 317 -1.62 32.71 33.57
C ARG A 317 -0.11 32.81 33.69
N ASN A 318 0.40 34.03 33.92
CA ASN A 318 1.83 34.33 34.09
C ASN A 318 2.51 33.64 35.29
N HIS A 319 1.80 32.79 36.05
CA HIS A 319 2.34 32.02 37.15
C HIS A 319 1.77 30.59 37.13
N PHE A 320 2.66 29.61 37.19
CA PHE A 320 2.31 28.22 37.50
C PHE A 320 1.80 28.14 38.96
N PRO A 321 0.69 27.44 39.24
CA PRO A 321 0.30 27.17 40.61
C PRO A 321 1.27 26.15 41.23
N ASN A 322 1.83 26.51 42.40
CA ASN A 322 2.60 25.62 43.27
C ASN A 322 1.73 24.51 43.85
#